data_AF-A0AAU1DZC7-F1
#
_entry.id   AF-A0AAU1DZC7-F1
#
_cell.length_a   1.000
_cell.length_b   1.000
_cell.length_c   1.000
_cell.angle_alpha   90.00
_cell.angle_beta   90.00
_cell.angle_gamma   90.00
#
_symmetry.space_group_name_H-M   'P 1'
#
loop_
_entity.id
_entity.type
_entity.pdbx_description
1 polymer ?
#
loop_
_entity_poly.entity_id
_entity_poly.type
_entity_poly.pdbx_seq_one_letter_code
_entity_poly.pdbx_strand_id
1 'polypeptide(L)'
;MNSSVSTTPTLTGLPSACHLCSGEAVPGIAASHHPASGQELQVVLCAPCDSGRPSRGTSSLSPADFHWAALEQNAALLLTAFRSGAWVPYAQELVFAENLAWFVWTEETLRAAVRAADPWTAAGRLVRALDSNAFFLLRDVPATDPALHTLRRLIDSLAAAAA
;
A
#
# COMPACT_ATOMS: atom_id res chain seq x y z
N MET A 1 0.37 43.80 11.37
CA MET A 1 -0.48 42.94 10.51
C MET A 1 0.44 42.30 9.48
N ASN A 2 0.94 41.09 9.76
CA ASN A 2 1.82 40.36 8.84
C ASN A 2 0.95 39.57 7.86
N SER A 3 0.93 40.00 6.60
CA SER A 3 0.37 39.23 5.50
C SER A 3 1.36 38.15 5.11
N SER A 4 1.09 36.91 5.51
CA SER A 4 1.79 35.73 4.98
C SER A 4 1.38 35.56 3.52
N VAL A 5 2.29 35.86 2.60
CA VAL A 5 2.13 35.55 1.18
C VAL A 5 2.24 34.03 1.05
N SER A 6 1.11 33.36 0.84
CA SER A 6 1.08 31.97 0.38
C SER A 6 1.58 31.94 -1.07
N THR A 7 2.90 31.80 -1.23
CA THR A 7 3.49 31.55 -2.53
C THR A 7 3.19 30.09 -2.90
N THR A 8 2.10 29.85 -3.62
CA THR A 8 1.89 28.56 -4.28
C THR A 8 3.03 28.41 -5.29
N PRO A 9 3.95 27.44 -5.14
CA PRO A 9 5.02 27.27 -6.11
C PRO A 9 4.40 26.94 -7.46
N THR A 10 4.77 27.70 -8.49
CA THR A 10 4.38 27.41 -9.87
C THR A 10 4.97 26.06 -10.25
N LEU A 11 4.13 25.03 -10.38
CA LEU A 11 4.49 23.63 -10.69
C LEU A 11 4.91 23.44 -12.16
N THR A 12 5.63 24.39 -12.73
CA THR A 12 6.09 24.31 -14.13
C THR A 12 7.26 23.34 -14.21
N GLY A 13 7.06 22.17 -14.84
CA GLY A 13 8.13 21.21 -15.13
C GLY A 13 8.12 19.91 -14.32
N LEU A 14 7.07 19.64 -13.53
CA LEU A 14 6.91 18.34 -12.89
C LEU A 14 6.39 17.28 -13.89
N PRO A 15 6.78 16.00 -13.71
CA PRO A 15 6.35 14.91 -14.58
C PRO A 15 4.82 14.75 -14.55
N SER A 16 4.22 14.29 -15.64
CA SER A 16 2.77 13.99 -15.70
C SER A 16 2.38 12.68 -15.00
N ALA A 17 3.36 11.93 -14.50
CA ALA A 17 3.15 10.65 -13.83
C ALA A 17 3.23 10.78 -12.31
N CYS A 18 2.32 10.11 -11.61
CA CYS A 18 2.28 10.01 -10.16
C CYS A 18 3.55 9.35 -9.64
N HIS A 19 4.20 9.96 -8.66
CA HIS A 19 5.47 9.48 -8.14
C HIS A 19 5.37 8.13 -7.41
N LEU A 20 4.20 7.79 -6.86
CA LEU A 20 4.00 6.55 -6.10
C LEU A 20 3.55 5.36 -6.95
N CYS A 21 2.71 5.58 -7.97
CA CYS A 21 2.11 4.49 -8.75
C CYS A 21 2.35 4.57 -10.26
N SER A 22 3.07 5.59 -10.74
CA SER A 22 3.31 5.85 -12.17
C SER A 22 2.05 6.07 -13.03
N GLY A 23 0.86 6.17 -12.42
CA GLY A 23 -0.39 6.54 -13.09
C GLY A 23 -0.44 8.04 -13.43
N GLU A 24 -1.55 8.50 -14.00
CA GLU A 24 -1.70 9.92 -14.36
C GLU A 24 -1.77 10.81 -13.10
N ALA A 25 -0.85 11.76 -12.98
CA ALA A 25 -0.82 12.72 -11.87
C ALA A 25 -1.87 13.81 -12.05
N VAL A 26 -2.36 14.35 -10.93
CA VAL A 26 -3.24 15.51 -10.96
C VAL A 26 -2.39 16.78 -10.81
N PRO A 27 -2.44 17.73 -11.76
CA PRO A 27 -1.78 19.01 -11.59
C PRO A 27 -2.25 19.70 -10.30
N GLY A 28 -1.31 20.12 -9.45
CA GLY A 28 -1.64 20.82 -8.18
C GLY A 28 -1.52 19.97 -6.92
N ILE A 29 -1.48 18.63 -7.03
CA ILE A 29 -1.22 17.76 -5.87
C ILE A 29 0.28 17.48 -5.79
N ALA A 30 0.99 18.37 -5.11
CA ALA A 30 2.43 18.27 -4.91
C ALA A 30 2.76 17.88 -3.46
N ALA A 31 3.78 17.06 -3.29
CA ALA A 31 4.35 16.71 -2.00
C ALA A 31 5.87 16.83 -2.06
N SER A 32 6.50 17.05 -0.91
CA SER A 32 7.95 16.96 -0.77
C SER A 32 8.41 15.55 -0.43
N HIS A 33 9.41 15.07 -1.14
CA HIS A 33 10.08 13.82 -0.85
C HIS A 33 11.52 14.10 -0.42
N HIS A 34 11.89 13.60 0.76
CA HIS A 34 13.24 13.70 1.30
C HIS A 34 13.94 12.32 1.16
N PRO A 35 14.67 12.08 0.06
CA PRO A 35 15.42 10.84 -0.09
C PRO A 35 16.49 10.72 1.01
N ALA A 36 16.90 9.48 1.31
CA ALA A 36 17.91 9.20 2.33
C ALA A 36 19.27 9.86 2.06
N SER A 37 19.55 10.18 0.80
CA SER A 37 20.66 11.03 0.38
C SER A 37 20.18 11.98 -0.72
N GLY A 38 20.65 13.22 -0.67
CA GLY A 38 20.35 14.24 -1.68
C GLY A 38 19.47 15.39 -1.17
N GLN A 39 18.92 16.15 -2.11
CA GLN A 39 18.07 17.31 -1.83
C GLN A 39 16.60 16.90 -1.76
N GLU A 40 15.80 17.71 -1.07
CA GLU A 40 14.34 17.62 -1.11
C GLU A 40 13.84 17.77 -2.55
N LEU A 41 12.97 16.84 -2.96
CA LEU A 41 12.38 16.81 -4.29
C LEU A 41 10.90 17.16 -4.18
N GLN A 42 10.44 18.04 -5.08
CA GLN A 42 9.00 18.24 -5.29
C GLN A 42 8.51 17.15 -6.24
N VAL A 43 7.45 16.44 -5.83
CA VAL A 43 6.85 15.35 -6.60
C VAL A 43 5.35 15.56 -6.73
N VAL A 44 4.75 14.96 -7.75
CA VAL A 44 3.29 15.01 -7.96
C VAL A 44 2.64 13.67 -7.66
N LEU A 45 1.41 13.72 -7.18
CA LEU A 45 0.60 12.54 -6.87
C LEU A 45 -0.67 12.54 -7.72
N CYS A 46 -1.21 11.35 -7.97
CA CYS A 46 -2.59 11.20 -8.40
C CYS A 46 -3.53 11.27 -7.19
N ALA A 47 -4.81 11.60 -7.42
CA ALA A 47 -5.79 11.72 -6.34
C ALA A 47 -5.92 10.45 -5.46
N PRO A 48 -5.90 9.21 -6.01
CA PRO A 48 -5.88 8.00 -5.20
C PRO A 48 -4.65 7.90 -4.29
N CYS A 49 -3.46 8.26 -4.78
CA CYS A 49 -2.24 8.20 -3.98
C CYS A 49 -2.17 9.27 -2.90
N ASP A 50 -2.73 10.46 -3.15
CA ASP A 50 -2.76 11.53 -2.16
C ASP A 50 -3.71 11.22 -0.99
N SER A 51 -4.88 10.66 -1.31
CA SER A 51 -5.90 10.33 -0.31
C SER A 51 -5.70 8.96 0.36
N GLY A 52 -5.06 8.00 -0.32
CA GLY A 52 -4.94 6.62 0.15
C GLY A 52 -3.69 6.33 0.99
N ARG A 53 -2.62 7.13 0.83
CA ARG A 53 -1.34 6.86 1.51
C ARG A 53 -1.42 7.06 3.04
N PRO A 54 -0.51 6.43 3.81
CA PRO A 54 -0.38 6.64 5.25
C PRO A 54 -0.27 8.11 5.64
N SER A 55 0.60 8.86 4.96
CA SER A 55 0.89 10.26 5.30
C SER A 55 -0.08 11.25 4.65
N ARG A 56 -1.27 10.78 4.26
CA ARG A 56 -2.34 11.62 3.68
C ARG A 56 -2.64 12.83 4.57
N GLY A 57 -2.95 13.96 3.95
CA GLY A 57 -3.16 15.24 4.65
C GLY A 57 -1.88 15.96 5.08
N THR A 58 -0.70 15.38 4.82
CA THR A 58 0.59 16.06 4.97
C THR A 58 1.17 16.43 3.60
N SER A 59 1.96 17.50 3.53
CA SER A 59 2.62 17.94 2.31
C SER A 59 3.93 17.20 2.02
N SER A 60 4.23 16.10 2.72
CA SER A 60 5.48 15.35 2.56
C SER A 60 5.24 13.85 2.44
N LEU A 61 6.07 13.15 1.66
CA LEU A 61 6.08 11.69 1.56
C LEU A 61 6.96 11.09 2.66
N SER A 62 6.44 10.06 3.32
CA SER A 62 7.21 9.23 4.26
C SER A 62 7.63 7.89 3.61
N PRO A 63 8.60 7.16 4.20
CA PRO A 63 8.91 5.79 3.77
C PRO A 63 7.69 4.86 3.73
N ALA A 64 6.73 5.05 4.65
CA ALA A 64 5.50 4.27 4.71
C ALA A 64 4.64 4.43 3.44
N ASP A 65 4.68 5.59 2.79
CA ASP A 65 3.93 5.84 1.55
C ASP A 65 4.43 4.99 0.38
N PHE A 66 5.74 4.72 0.33
CA PHE A 66 6.33 3.85 -0.69
C PHE A 66 6.00 2.37 -0.45
N HIS A 67 6.09 1.92 0.81
CA HIS A 67 5.65 0.56 1.19
C HIS A 67 4.17 0.34 0.92
N TRP A 68 3.34 1.33 1.25
CA TRP A 68 1.92 1.33 0.93
C TRP A 68 1.69 1.23 -0.58
N ALA A 69 2.33 2.07 -1.39
CA ALA A 69 2.11 2.08 -2.84
C ALA A 69 2.47 0.74 -3.50
N ALA A 70 3.55 0.09 -3.05
CA ALA A 70 3.93 -1.24 -3.51
C ALA A 70 2.92 -2.31 -3.06
N LEU A 71 2.48 -2.27 -1.80
CA LEU A 71 1.48 -3.20 -1.26
C LEU A 71 0.14 -3.07 -1.98
N GLU A 72 -0.33 -1.84 -2.18
CA GLU A 72 -1.59 -1.51 -2.86
C GLU A 72 -1.59 -2.07 -4.28
N GLN A 73 -0.51 -1.84 -5.04
CA GLN A 73 -0.38 -2.37 -6.41
C GLN A 73 -0.38 -3.90 -6.44
N ASN A 74 0.39 -4.55 -5.56
CA ASN A 74 0.45 -6.01 -5.49
C ASN A 74 -0.90 -6.61 -5.09
N ALA A 75 -1.57 -6.04 -4.09
CA ALA A 75 -2.87 -6.49 -3.62
C ALA A 75 -3.94 -6.30 -4.70
N ALA A 76 -3.97 -5.15 -5.39
CA ALA A 76 -4.91 -4.89 -6.48
C ALA A 76 -4.69 -5.85 -7.66
N LEU A 77 -3.44 -6.12 -8.03
CA LEU A 77 -3.10 -7.04 -9.10
C LEU A 77 -3.53 -8.47 -8.77
N LEU A 78 -3.24 -8.95 -7.55
CA LEU A 78 -3.66 -10.27 -7.10
C LEU A 78 -5.18 -10.39 -7.00
N LEU A 79 -5.86 -9.38 -6.47
CA LEU A 79 -7.32 -9.37 -6.39
C LEU A 79 -7.95 -9.44 -7.79
N THR A 80 -7.40 -8.69 -8.74
CA THR A 80 -7.86 -8.72 -10.13
C THR A 80 -7.62 -10.08 -10.77
N ALA A 81 -6.43 -10.66 -10.58
CA ALA A 81 -6.07 -11.97 -11.13
C ALA A 81 -6.93 -13.10 -10.52
N PHE A 82 -7.23 -13.02 -9.22
CA PHE A 82 -8.11 -13.98 -8.55
C PHE A 82 -9.53 -13.88 -9.12
N ARG A 83 -10.09 -12.67 -9.20
CA ARG A 83 -11.46 -12.45 -9.70
C ARG A 83 -11.65 -12.82 -11.17
N SER A 84 -10.60 -12.69 -12.00
CA SER A 84 -10.64 -13.08 -13.40
C SER A 84 -10.32 -14.56 -13.63
N GLY A 85 -9.94 -15.31 -12.59
CA GLY A 85 -9.46 -16.69 -12.71
C GLY A 85 -8.05 -16.83 -13.28
N ALA A 86 -7.35 -15.72 -13.55
CA ALA A 86 -5.95 -15.72 -14.01
C ALA A 86 -4.96 -16.18 -12.93
N TRP A 87 -5.38 -16.18 -11.67
CA TRP A 87 -4.67 -16.79 -10.56
C TRP A 87 -5.63 -17.67 -9.76
N VAL A 88 -5.25 -18.94 -9.62
CA VAL A 88 -5.91 -19.90 -8.74
C VAL A 88 -4.98 -20.13 -7.53
N PRO A 89 -5.33 -19.65 -6.33
CA PRO A 89 -4.54 -19.85 -5.12
C PRO A 89 -4.47 -21.34 -4.75
N TYR A 90 -3.39 -21.74 -4.08
CA TYR A 90 -3.37 -23.06 -3.45
C TYR A 90 -4.38 -23.14 -2.31
N ALA A 91 -4.87 -24.35 -2.00
CA ALA A 91 -5.78 -24.55 -0.87
C ALA A 91 -5.19 -24.03 0.46
N GLN A 92 -3.88 -24.17 0.64
CA GLN A 92 -3.16 -23.67 1.80
C GLN A 92 -3.14 -22.13 1.85
N GLU A 93 -3.05 -21.44 0.70
CA GLU A 93 -3.17 -19.98 0.64
C GLU A 93 -4.58 -19.50 1.01
N LEU A 94 -5.62 -20.25 0.63
CA LEU A 94 -7.01 -19.93 1.00
C LEU A 94 -7.22 -20.08 2.51
N VAL A 95 -6.77 -21.19 3.11
CA VAL A 95 -6.82 -21.40 4.57
C VAL A 95 -5.98 -20.34 5.30
N PHE A 96 -4.83 -19.96 4.76
CA PHE A 96 -4.02 -18.89 5.32
C PHE A 96 -4.75 -17.54 5.26
N ALA A 97 -5.40 -17.21 4.15
CA ALA A 97 -6.21 -16.00 4.02
C ALA A 97 -7.40 -15.99 4.99
N GLU A 98 -8.09 -17.13 5.13
CA GLU A 98 -9.17 -17.29 6.10
C GLU A 98 -8.68 -16.98 7.52
N ASN A 99 -7.59 -17.60 7.96
CA ASN A 99 -6.98 -17.32 9.26
C ASN A 99 -6.64 -15.82 9.43
N LEU A 100 -6.05 -15.19 8.40
CA LEU A 100 -5.75 -13.76 8.43
C LEU A 100 -6.99 -12.87 8.52
N ALA A 101 -8.13 -13.29 7.99
CA ALA A 101 -9.38 -12.52 8.07
C ALA A 101 -9.90 -12.43 9.52
N TRP A 102 -9.62 -13.43 10.36
CA TRP A 102 -10.12 -13.51 11.73
C TRP A 102 -9.25 -12.78 12.78
N PHE A 103 -7.96 -12.57 12.50
CA PHE A 103 -7.05 -11.94 13.46
C PHE A 103 -6.95 -10.42 13.33
N VAL A 104 -6.72 -9.76 14.46
CA VAL A 104 -6.33 -8.34 14.48
C VAL A 104 -4.92 -8.20 13.91
N TRP A 105 -4.76 -7.30 12.94
CA TRP A 105 -3.48 -7.08 12.28
C TRP A 105 -2.63 -6.11 13.09
N THR A 106 -1.49 -6.59 13.56
CA THR A 106 -0.37 -5.78 14.03
C THR A 106 0.86 -6.20 13.25
N GLU A 107 1.94 -5.42 13.36
CA GLU A 107 3.23 -5.81 12.78
C GLU A 107 3.62 -7.22 13.26
N GLU A 108 3.49 -7.49 14.55
CA GLU A 108 3.86 -8.75 15.17
C GLU A 108 2.98 -9.91 14.73
N THR A 109 1.65 -9.72 14.69
CA THR A 109 0.73 -10.81 14.33
C THR A 109 0.88 -11.21 12.87
N LEU A 110 0.99 -10.26 11.94
CA LEU A 110 1.24 -10.58 10.53
C LEU A 110 2.63 -11.20 10.33
N ARG A 111 3.67 -10.67 10.99
CA ARG A 111 5.03 -11.23 10.89
C ARG A 111 5.07 -12.66 11.42
N ALA A 112 4.40 -12.93 12.54
CA ALA A 112 4.32 -14.27 13.11
C ALA A 112 3.57 -15.23 12.17
N ALA A 113 2.44 -14.80 11.60
CA ALA A 113 1.67 -15.60 10.66
C ALA A 113 2.48 -15.96 9.41
N VAL A 114 3.17 -14.99 8.80
CA VAL A 114 4.02 -15.24 7.63
C VAL A 114 5.20 -16.16 7.96
N ARG A 115 5.82 -16.03 9.13
CA ARG A 115 6.91 -16.93 9.56
C ARG A 115 6.44 -18.34 9.86
N ALA A 116 5.19 -18.51 10.28
CA ALA A 116 4.59 -19.81 10.58
C ALA A 116 3.95 -20.48 9.35
N ALA A 117 3.95 -19.80 8.20
CA ALA A 117 3.40 -20.34 6.96
C ALA A 117 4.11 -21.65 6.56
N ASP A 118 3.34 -22.67 6.21
CA ASP A 118 3.88 -23.91 5.67
C ASP A 118 4.52 -23.67 4.29
N PRO A 119 5.34 -24.59 3.78
CA PRO A 119 6.07 -24.39 2.52
C PRO A 119 5.19 -24.05 1.31
N TRP A 120 3.95 -24.56 1.25
CA TRP A 120 3.03 -24.27 0.14
C TRP A 120 2.47 -22.87 0.24
N THR A 121 2.09 -22.44 1.44
CA THR A 121 1.66 -21.06 1.71
C THR A 121 2.81 -20.08 1.44
N ALA A 122 4.02 -20.40 1.87
CA ALA A 122 5.21 -19.56 1.68
C ALA A 122 5.63 -19.43 0.20
N ALA A 123 5.44 -20.49 -0.61
CA ALA A 123 5.66 -20.45 -2.05
C ALA A 123 4.56 -19.70 -2.81
N GLY A 124 3.40 -19.49 -2.16
CA GLY A 124 2.24 -18.80 -2.69
C GLY A 124 2.47 -17.33 -3.03
N ARG A 125 1.57 -16.76 -3.83
CA ARG A 125 1.62 -15.34 -4.19
C ARG A 125 1.15 -14.44 -3.05
N LEU A 126 0.27 -14.93 -2.19
CA LEU A 126 -0.27 -14.15 -1.08
C LEU A 126 0.81 -13.75 -0.07
N VAL A 127 1.63 -14.71 0.38
CA VAL A 127 2.74 -14.42 1.30
C VAL A 127 3.74 -13.45 0.68
N ARG A 128 4.06 -13.60 -0.60
CA ARG A 128 4.99 -12.70 -1.30
C ARG A 128 4.44 -11.27 -1.42
N ALA A 129 3.12 -11.10 -1.51
CA ALA A 129 2.50 -9.78 -1.52
C ALA A 129 2.44 -9.15 -0.12
N LEU A 130 2.29 -9.96 0.92
CA LEU A 130 2.33 -9.52 2.32
C LEU A 130 3.75 -9.20 2.80
N ASP A 131 4.76 -9.82 2.19
CA ASP A 131 6.14 -9.71 2.63
C ASP A 131 6.62 -8.25 2.69
N SER A 132 7.39 -7.97 3.74
CA SER A 132 8.03 -6.71 4.14
C SER A 132 7.11 -5.48 4.19
N ASN A 133 6.42 -5.12 3.11
CA ASN A 133 5.60 -3.92 2.99
C ASN A 133 4.42 -3.88 3.98
N ALA A 134 3.71 -5.00 4.18
CA ALA A 134 2.57 -5.00 5.10
C ALA A 134 3.00 -4.84 6.57
N PHE A 135 4.16 -5.43 6.95
CA PHE A 135 4.72 -5.28 8.29
C PHE A 135 5.18 -3.86 8.56
N PHE A 136 5.88 -3.24 7.60
CA PHE A 136 6.34 -1.86 7.74
C PHE A 136 5.16 -0.90 7.82
N LEU A 137 4.13 -1.10 7.01
CA LEU A 137 2.94 -0.27 7.04
C LEU A 137 2.23 -0.29 8.40
N LEU A 138 2.08 -1.47 9.01
CA LEU A 138 1.44 -1.62 10.33
C LEU A 138 2.23 -1.02 11.51
N ARG A 139 3.45 -0.52 11.29
CA ARG A 139 4.20 0.28 12.27
C ARG A 139 3.71 1.71 12.33
N ASP A 140 3.23 2.22 11.21
CA ASP A 140 2.90 3.63 11.02
C ASP A 140 1.39 3.88 11.04
N VAL A 141 0.57 2.86 10.74
CA VAL A 141 -0.90 2.99 10.71
C VAL A 141 -1.61 1.86 11.48
N PRO A 142 -2.78 2.11 12.08
CA PRO A 142 -3.57 1.07 12.72
C PRO A 142 -4.15 0.08 11.69
N ALA A 143 -4.53 -1.11 12.17
CA ALA A 143 -5.15 -2.18 11.36
C ALA A 143 -6.41 -1.77 10.58
N THR A 144 -7.10 -0.73 11.06
CA THR A 144 -8.33 -0.17 10.50
C THR A 144 -8.08 1.00 9.57
N ASP A 145 -6.82 1.34 9.30
CA ASP A 145 -6.47 2.46 8.43
C ASP A 145 -6.89 2.17 6.97
N PRO A 146 -7.48 3.16 6.27
CA PRO A 146 -7.84 3.01 4.86
C PRO A 146 -6.70 2.57 3.94
N ALA A 147 -5.45 2.84 4.30
CA ALA A 147 -4.27 2.38 3.57
C ALA A 147 -4.20 0.84 3.44
N LEU A 148 -4.89 0.08 4.30
CA LEU A 148 -4.93 -1.38 4.28
C LEU A 148 -6.17 -1.95 3.57
N HIS A 149 -7.08 -1.12 3.06
CA HIS A 149 -8.38 -1.58 2.53
C HIS A 149 -8.26 -2.56 1.36
N THR A 150 -7.38 -2.31 0.38
CA THR A 150 -7.25 -3.21 -0.77
C THR A 150 -6.66 -4.56 -0.37
N LEU A 151 -5.69 -4.57 0.56
CA LEU A 151 -5.18 -5.80 1.12
C LEU A 151 -6.29 -6.57 1.87
N ARG A 152 -7.09 -5.87 2.70
CA ARG A 152 -8.23 -6.49 3.41
C ARG A 152 -9.22 -7.12 2.42
N ARG A 153 -9.59 -6.39 1.36
CA ARG A 153 -10.47 -6.89 0.30
C ARG A 153 -9.91 -8.12 -0.41
N LEU A 154 -8.60 -8.18 -0.64
CA LEU A 154 -7.94 -9.37 -1.18
C LEU A 154 -8.10 -10.56 -0.23
N ILE A 155 -7.72 -10.39 1.04
CA ILE A 155 -7.83 -11.42 2.07
C ILE A 155 -9.26 -11.93 2.21
N ASP A 156 -10.24 -11.04 2.33
CA ASP A 156 -11.65 -11.41 2.47
C ASP A 156 -12.18 -12.17 1.24
N SER A 157 -11.74 -11.78 0.03
CA SER A 157 -12.14 -12.48 -1.20
C SER A 157 -11.58 -13.91 -1.26
N LEU A 158 -10.35 -14.10 -0.78
CA LEU A 158 -9.71 -15.42 -0.71
C LEU A 158 -10.33 -16.28 0.40
N ALA A 159 -10.55 -15.70 1.58
CA ALA A 159 -11.19 -16.36 2.71
C ALA A 159 -12.60 -16.86 2.35
N ALA A 160 -13.39 -16.06 1.64
CA ALA A 160 -14.72 -16.45 1.17
C ALA A 160 -14.72 -17.63 0.19
N ALA A 161 -13.59 -17.89 -0.49
CA ALA A 161 -13.44 -19.01 -1.41
C ALA A 161 -12.83 -20.27 -0.76
N ALA A 162 -12.47 -20.21 0.52
CA ALA A 162 -12.02 -21.37 1.29
C ALA A 162 -13.20 -22.25 1.76
N ALA A 163 -14.40 -21.67 1.84
CA ALA A 163 -15.66 -22.30 2.27
C ALA A 163 -16.39 -23.00 1.12
#